data_AF-A0A7W1RBZ1-F1
#
_entry.id   AF-A0A7W1RBZ1-F1
#
_cell.length_a   1.000
_cell.length_b   1.000
_cell.length_c   1.000
_cell.angle_alpha   90.00
_cell.angle_beta   90.00
_cell.angle_gamma   90.00
#
_symmetry.space_group_name_H-M   'P 1'
#
loop_
_entity.id
_entity.type
_entity.pdbx_description
1 polymer ?
#
loop_
_entity_poly.entity_id
_entity_poly.type
_entity_poly.pdbx_seq_one_letter_code
_entity_poly.pdbx_strand_id
1 'polypeptide(L)'
;MTDVRRQMAWLSNTVVLGIVCCVLFAWVANAGGALKVHTARPLLKAHVARTLILREVGHLHLTSKRGFVLNEQGTVSGTISGTLYIHLRLVSSSRVIAELNIYPHGGSLSGSGTSGYQVRGAFANFSGYLAVTRGTGSYSRAHASSLKFTGSIQRRNDSVTVQLSGPLSV
;
A
#
# COMPACT_ATOMS: atom_id res chain seq x y z
N MET A 1 25.66 -11.87 -41.71
CA MET A 1 24.97 -10.67 -42.25
C MET A 1 23.97 -10.19 -41.21
N THR A 2 24.31 -9.08 -40.53
CA THR A 2 23.44 -8.05 -39.88
C THR A 2 22.26 -8.55 -39.02
N ASP A 3 22.35 -8.60 -37.68
CA ASP A 3 22.32 -7.50 -36.69
C ASP A 3 21.18 -6.50 -36.91
N VAL A 4 20.13 -6.58 -36.08
CA VAL A 4 19.29 -5.42 -35.71
C VAL A 4 18.88 -5.54 -34.24
N ARG A 5 19.78 -5.10 -33.37
CA ARG A 5 19.45 -4.52 -32.05
C ARG A 5 18.30 -3.50 -32.17
N ARG A 6 17.26 -3.61 -31.35
CA ARG A 6 16.41 -2.45 -30.99
C ARG A 6 16.64 -2.11 -29.53
N GLN A 7 17.66 -1.28 -29.31
CA GLN A 7 17.82 -0.49 -28.11
C GLN A 7 17.07 0.84 -28.25
N MET A 8 16.61 1.30 -27.09
CA MET A 8 15.97 2.56 -26.76
C MET A 8 16.69 3.78 -27.35
N ALA A 9 15.92 4.77 -27.83
CA ALA A 9 16.34 6.16 -27.77
C ALA A 9 15.13 7.12 -27.87
N TRP A 10 15.00 7.93 -26.82
CA TRP A 10 14.86 9.39 -26.85
C TRP A 10 13.56 10.07 -27.35
N LEU A 11 12.86 10.63 -26.35
CA LEU A 11 12.41 12.03 -26.24
C LEU A 11 12.73 12.97 -27.42
N SER A 12 11.73 13.69 -27.92
CA SER A 12 11.62 15.17 -27.85
C SER A 12 10.72 15.77 -28.94
N ASN A 13 10.08 16.90 -28.59
CA ASN A 13 9.59 17.99 -29.44
C ASN A 13 8.40 17.75 -30.38
N THR A 14 7.29 18.46 -30.13
CA THR A 14 6.87 19.55 -31.04
C THR A 14 6.01 20.59 -30.30
N VAL A 15 6.59 21.77 -30.07
CA VAL A 15 5.88 23.03 -29.81
C VAL A 15 5.56 23.68 -31.17
N VAL A 16 4.64 24.64 -31.18
CA VAL A 16 4.38 25.68 -32.20
C VAL A 16 3.09 25.44 -33.00
N LEU A 17 2.09 26.31 -32.82
CA LEU A 17 1.71 27.38 -33.78
C LEU A 17 0.29 27.88 -33.48
N GLY A 18 0.10 29.20 -33.32
CA GLY A 18 -1.24 29.80 -33.31
C GLY A 18 -1.39 31.13 -32.55
N ILE A 19 -0.55 32.12 -32.82
CA ILE A 19 -0.79 33.53 -32.48
C ILE A 19 -1.15 34.26 -33.79
N VAL A 20 -1.93 35.35 -33.68
CA VAL A 20 -2.34 36.35 -34.70
C VAL A 20 -3.75 36.05 -35.27
N CYS A 21 -4.76 36.93 -35.22
CA CYS A 21 -4.78 38.38 -35.37
C CYS A 21 -5.97 39.04 -34.65
N CYS A 22 -5.75 40.31 -34.34
CA CYS A 22 -6.64 41.35 -33.83
C CYS A 22 -8.03 41.42 -34.49
N VAL A 23 -9.05 41.93 -33.78
CA VAL A 23 -9.57 43.30 -33.98
C VAL A 23 -10.57 43.64 -32.86
N LEU A 24 -10.41 44.88 -32.40
CA LEU A 24 -11.19 45.69 -31.47
C LEU A 24 -12.72 45.63 -31.68
N PHE A 25 -13.48 45.43 -30.62
CA PHE A 25 -14.74 46.13 -30.41
C PHE A 25 -14.84 46.54 -28.94
N ALA A 26 -14.86 47.86 -28.72
CA ALA A 26 -15.09 48.49 -27.44
C ALA A 26 -16.57 48.88 -27.30
N TRP A 27 -16.99 49.02 -26.02
CA TRP A 27 -18.24 49.60 -25.50
C TRP A 27 -19.47 48.68 -25.43
N VAL A 28 -19.93 48.39 -24.20
CA VAL A 28 -20.99 49.16 -23.51
C VAL A 28 -21.02 48.73 -22.03
N ALA A 29 -21.10 49.73 -21.15
CA ALA A 29 -21.28 49.56 -19.71
C ALA A 29 -22.64 48.90 -19.40
N ASN A 30 -22.64 47.90 -18.53
CA ASN A 30 -23.82 47.60 -17.72
C ASN A 30 -23.39 47.39 -16.27
N ALA A 31 -23.83 48.33 -15.43
CA ALA A 31 -23.71 48.28 -13.99
C ALA A 31 -24.63 47.18 -13.44
N GLY A 32 -24.04 46.04 -13.11
CA GLY A 32 -24.71 44.95 -12.42
C GLY A 32 -23.79 44.40 -11.36
N GLY A 33 -23.74 45.09 -10.21
CA GLY A 33 -23.03 44.62 -9.03
C GLY A 33 -23.64 43.32 -8.51
N ALA A 34 -23.14 42.18 -8.99
CA ALA A 34 -23.28 40.92 -8.29
C ALA A 34 -22.05 40.76 -7.40
N LEU A 35 -22.20 41.09 -6.11
CA LEU A 35 -21.24 40.66 -5.09
C LEU A 35 -21.09 39.13 -5.24
N LYS A 36 -19.94 38.69 -5.74
CA LYS A 36 -19.49 37.32 -5.54
C LYS A 36 -19.25 37.17 -4.05
N VAL A 37 -20.29 36.75 -3.31
CA VAL A 37 -20.12 36.13 -2.00
C VAL A 37 -19.19 34.95 -2.23
N HIS A 38 -17.90 35.17 -1.99
CA HIS A 38 -16.94 34.10 -1.86
C HIS A 38 -17.36 33.38 -0.60
N THR A 39 -18.20 32.35 -0.76
CA THR A 39 -18.40 31.36 0.27
C THR A 39 -17.01 30.91 0.66
N ALA A 40 -16.60 31.22 1.88
CA ALA A 40 -15.35 30.75 2.42
C ALA A 40 -15.38 29.21 2.35
N ARG A 41 -14.79 28.63 1.30
CA ARG A 41 -13.47 28.08 1.54
C ARG A 41 -13.33 27.33 2.87
N PRO A 42 -14.01 26.22 3.20
CA PRO A 42 -13.72 25.55 4.47
C PRO A 42 -12.22 25.26 4.45
N LEU A 43 -11.46 25.95 5.29
CA LEU A 43 -10.05 25.70 5.43
C LEU A 43 -9.97 24.28 5.94
N LEU A 44 -9.54 23.36 5.06
CA LEU A 44 -9.23 21.99 5.41
C LEU A 44 -8.29 22.08 6.60
N LYS A 45 -8.79 21.76 7.79
CA LYS A 45 -7.96 21.63 8.99
C LYS A 45 -6.97 20.53 8.66
N ALA A 46 -5.72 20.92 8.38
CA ALA A 46 -4.63 19.99 8.16
C ALA A 46 -4.47 19.19 9.45
N HIS A 47 -4.92 17.94 9.42
CA HIS A 47 -4.78 17.05 10.54
C HIS A 47 -3.32 16.64 10.60
N VAL A 48 -2.67 16.84 11.74
CA VAL A 48 -1.29 16.41 11.95
C VAL A 48 -1.24 14.89 11.73
N ALA A 49 -0.46 14.47 10.74
CA ALA A 49 -0.15 13.06 10.51
C ALA A 49 0.68 12.55 11.69
N ARG A 50 0.26 11.43 12.29
CA ARG A 50 0.99 10.80 13.39
C ARG A 50 1.74 9.61 12.85
N THR A 51 2.97 9.42 13.31
CA THR A 51 3.73 8.22 13.00
C THR A 51 3.72 7.28 14.19
N LEU A 52 3.18 6.08 14.00
CA LEU A 52 3.23 4.98 14.96
C LEU A 52 4.36 4.03 14.55
N ILE A 53 5.16 3.57 15.51
CA ILE A 53 6.16 2.54 15.26
C ILE A 53 5.54 1.18 15.59
N LEU A 54 5.17 0.43 14.56
CA LEU A 54 4.60 -0.90 14.71
C LEU A 54 5.67 -1.89 15.17
N ARG A 55 5.24 -2.79 16.05
CA ARG A 55 6.03 -3.91 16.60
C ARG A 55 5.03 -5.01 16.94
N GLU A 56 4.63 -5.75 15.93
CA GLU A 56 3.58 -6.74 16.03
C GLU A 56 4.14 -8.15 15.95
N VAL A 57 3.54 -9.05 16.73
CA VAL A 57 3.73 -10.50 16.66
C VAL A 57 2.38 -11.14 16.40
N GLY A 58 2.32 -11.93 15.32
CA GLY A 58 1.14 -12.68 14.92
C GLY A 58 1.35 -14.17 15.05
N HIS A 59 0.34 -14.87 15.59
CA HIS A 59 0.30 -16.33 15.61
C HIS A 59 -0.87 -16.78 14.75
N LEU A 60 -0.56 -17.45 13.64
CA LEU A 60 -1.55 -17.88 12.66
C LEU A 60 -1.53 -19.39 12.48
N HIS A 61 -2.62 -19.88 11.92
CA HIS A 61 -2.76 -21.25 11.46
C HIS A 61 -3.34 -21.25 10.04
N LEU A 62 -3.04 -22.31 9.30
CA LEU A 62 -3.59 -22.53 7.97
C LEU A 62 -5.09 -22.80 8.07
N THR A 63 -5.89 -21.99 7.39
CA THR A 63 -7.35 -22.18 7.28
C THR A 63 -7.74 -22.91 6.00
N SER A 64 -7.01 -22.67 4.92
CA SER A 64 -7.21 -23.38 3.65
C SER A 64 -6.00 -23.26 2.73
N LYS A 65 -5.87 -24.25 1.83
CA LYS A 65 -4.82 -24.31 0.82
C LYS A 65 -5.44 -24.63 -0.53
N ARG A 66 -5.14 -23.81 -1.54
CA ARG A 66 -5.57 -24.03 -2.93
C ARG A 66 -4.40 -23.77 -3.87
N GLY A 67 -3.86 -24.84 -4.45
CA GLY A 67 -2.67 -24.76 -5.30
C GLY A 67 -1.50 -24.12 -4.56
N PHE A 68 -1.06 -22.96 -5.05
CA PHE A 68 0.04 -22.17 -4.50
C PHE A 68 -0.40 -21.04 -3.56
N VAL A 69 -1.67 -21.03 -3.16
CA VAL A 69 -2.23 -20.05 -2.22
C VAL A 69 -2.51 -20.71 -0.88
N LEU A 70 -1.94 -20.14 0.17
CA LEU A 70 -2.16 -20.47 1.57
C LEU A 70 -2.96 -19.34 2.21
N ASN A 71 -4.07 -19.66 2.84
CA ASN A 71 -4.87 -18.71 3.58
C ASN A 71 -4.66 -18.97 5.07
N GLU A 72 -4.14 -17.99 5.77
CA GLU A 72 -3.79 -18.08 7.18
C GLU A 72 -4.59 -17.07 7.97
N GLN A 73 -4.98 -17.47 9.17
CA GLN A 73 -5.71 -16.61 10.10
C GLN A 73 -5.13 -16.76 11.49
N GLY A 74 -5.11 -15.67 12.24
CA GLY A 74 -4.58 -15.68 13.59
C GLY A 74 -4.86 -14.42 14.37
N THR A 75 -4.26 -14.36 15.55
CA THR A 75 -4.27 -13.17 16.39
C THR A 75 -2.95 -12.43 16.25
N VAL A 76 -3.01 -11.11 16.28
CA VAL A 76 -1.86 -10.22 16.33
C VAL A 76 -1.87 -9.43 17.63
N SER A 77 -0.69 -9.20 18.19
CA SER A 77 -0.48 -8.44 19.41
C SER A 77 0.78 -7.58 19.29
N GLY A 78 0.85 -6.50 20.07
CA GLY A 78 1.95 -5.55 20.01
C GLY A 78 1.48 -4.11 20.16
N THR A 79 1.88 -3.23 19.24
CA THR A 79 1.42 -1.83 19.21
C THR A 79 -0.07 -1.77 18.83
N ILE A 80 -0.51 -2.70 17.97
CA ILE A 80 -1.91 -2.91 17.64
C ILE A 80 -2.28 -4.35 17.89
N SER A 81 -3.44 -4.57 18.50
CA SER A 81 -3.93 -5.92 18.79
C SER A 81 -5.24 -6.18 18.05
N GLY A 82 -5.42 -7.41 17.57
CA GLY A 82 -6.60 -7.77 16.79
C GLY A 82 -6.46 -9.10 16.06
N THR A 83 -7.28 -9.27 15.02
CA THR A 83 -7.21 -10.45 14.15
C THR A 83 -6.38 -10.13 12.91
N LEU A 84 -5.61 -11.10 12.44
CA LEU A 84 -4.79 -11.01 11.24
C LEU A 84 -5.20 -12.12 10.26
N TYR A 85 -5.37 -11.73 9.00
CA TYR A 85 -5.60 -12.63 7.88
C TYR A 85 -4.50 -12.41 6.86
N ILE A 86 -3.94 -13.51 6.33
CA ILE A 86 -2.91 -13.47 5.30
C ILE A 86 -3.27 -14.40 4.15
N HIS A 87 -3.19 -13.88 2.94
CA HIS A 87 -3.15 -14.68 1.72
C HIS A 87 -1.70 -14.73 1.24
N LEU A 88 -1.05 -15.89 1.39
CA LEU A 88 0.29 -16.12 0.90
C LEU A 88 0.22 -16.85 -0.44
N ARG A 89 0.75 -16.22 -1.48
CA ARG A 89 0.89 -16.82 -2.81
C ARG A 89 2.35 -17.15 -3.07
N LEU A 90 2.64 -18.44 -3.25
CA LEU A 90 3.96 -18.90 -3.70
C LEU A 90 4.09 -18.62 -5.21
N VAL A 91 5.02 -17.73 -5.55
CA VAL A 91 5.28 -17.35 -6.95
C VAL A 91 6.45 -18.15 -7.53
N SER A 92 7.41 -18.51 -6.68
CA SER A 92 8.50 -19.42 -7.01
C SER A 92 8.90 -20.24 -5.78
N SER A 93 9.85 -21.15 -5.94
CA SER A 93 10.43 -21.91 -4.83
C SER A 93 11.11 -21.04 -3.76
N SER A 94 11.40 -19.77 -4.06
CA SER A 94 12.13 -18.85 -3.19
C SER A 94 11.44 -17.51 -2.96
N ARG A 95 10.21 -17.31 -3.45
CA ARG A 95 9.50 -16.03 -3.35
C ARG A 95 8.01 -16.22 -3.10
N VAL A 96 7.50 -15.44 -2.16
CA VAL A 96 6.07 -15.34 -1.85
C VAL A 96 5.59 -13.89 -1.98
N ILE A 97 4.34 -13.74 -2.38
CA ILE A 97 3.58 -12.50 -2.26
C ILE A 97 2.62 -12.68 -1.07
N ALA A 98 2.62 -11.73 -0.16
CA ALA A 98 1.72 -11.70 0.97
C ALA A 98 0.72 -10.57 0.79
N GLU A 99 -0.57 -10.87 0.89
CA GLU A 99 -1.62 -9.89 1.09
C GLU A 99 -2.12 -10.04 2.52
N LEU A 100 -2.17 -8.94 3.27
CA LEU A 100 -2.56 -8.95 4.68
C LEU A 100 -3.79 -8.09 4.91
N ASN A 101 -4.59 -8.50 5.89
CA ASN A 101 -5.62 -7.69 6.52
C ASN A 101 -5.53 -7.83 8.04
N ILE A 102 -5.28 -6.71 8.73
CA ILE A 102 -5.32 -6.64 10.20
C ILE A 102 -6.59 -5.91 10.60
N TYR A 103 -7.27 -6.44 11.63
CA TYR A 103 -8.50 -5.90 12.19
C TYR A 103 -8.26 -5.54 13.65
N PRO A 104 -7.60 -4.38 13.92
CA PRO A 104 -7.48 -3.86 15.26
C PRO A 104 -8.78 -3.18 15.71
N HIS A 105 -8.86 -2.83 16.99
CA HIS A 105 -9.98 -1.99 17.45
C HIS A 105 -10.01 -0.64 16.73
N GLY A 106 -11.19 -0.24 16.26
CA GLY A 106 -11.40 1.05 15.61
C GLY A 106 -11.16 1.09 14.10
N GLY A 107 -10.89 -0.04 13.44
CA GLY A 107 -10.85 -0.09 11.98
C GLY A 107 -10.20 -1.34 11.42
N SER A 108 -9.61 -1.20 10.23
CA SER A 108 -8.85 -2.25 9.55
C SER A 108 -7.65 -1.65 8.82
N LEU A 109 -6.66 -2.49 8.55
CA LEU A 109 -5.46 -2.17 7.78
C LEU A 109 -5.27 -3.26 6.73
N SER A 110 -5.11 -2.87 5.47
CA SER A 110 -4.85 -3.78 4.36
C SER A 110 -3.53 -3.42 3.68
N GLY A 111 -2.78 -4.44 3.31
CA GLY A 111 -1.46 -4.24 2.72
C GLY A 111 -1.00 -5.43 1.90
N SER A 112 0.07 -5.22 1.15
CA SER A 112 0.70 -6.29 0.38
C SER A 112 2.20 -6.12 0.29
N GLY A 113 2.90 -7.22 0.10
CA GLY A 113 4.35 -7.26 0.14
C GLY A 113 4.93 -8.50 -0.53
N THR A 114 6.24 -8.46 -0.74
CA THR A 114 6.99 -9.61 -1.26
C THR A 114 8.00 -10.05 -0.22
N SER A 115 8.16 -11.36 -0.09
CA SER A 115 9.17 -11.94 0.80
C SER A 115 9.95 -13.05 0.11
N GLY A 116 11.24 -13.13 0.45
CA GLY A 116 12.01 -14.33 0.20
C GLY A 116 11.45 -15.47 1.03
N TYR A 117 11.50 -16.68 0.48
CA TYR A 117 11.01 -17.90 1.10
C TYR A 117 12.12 -18.94 1.10
N GLN A 118 12.41 -19.54 2.25
CA GLN A 118 13.45 -20.54 2.40
C GLN A 118 12.96 -21.69 3.26
N VAL A 119 13.02 -22.91 2.74
CA VAL A 119 12.69 -24.12 3.49
C VAL A 119 13.97 -24.68 4.11
N ARG A 120 13.96 -24.93 5.42
CA ARG A 120 15.06 -25.53 6.19
C ARG A 120 14.49 -26.63 7.09
N GLY A 121 14.52 -27.87 6.61
CA GLY A 121 14.01 -29.03 7.33
C GLY A 121 12.51 -28.90 7.64
N ALA A 122 12.15 -28.92 8.92
CA ALA A 122 10.77 -28.84 9.40
C ALA A 122 10.17 -27.42 9.34
N PHE A 123 11.00 -26.39 9.12
CA PHE A 123 10.57 -25.00 9.11
C PHE A 123 10.72 -24.39 7.72
N ALA A 124 9.82 -23.47 7.39
CA ALA A 124 10.02 -22.55 6.28
C ALA A 124 10.01 -21.12 6.82
N ASN A 125 11.03 -20.35 6.47
CA ASN A 125 11.18 -18.98 6.91
C ASN A 125 10.93 -18.03 5.75
N PHE A 126 10.34 -16.88 6.04
CA PHE A 126 10.20 -15.80 5.08
C PHE A 126 10.65 -14.47 5.67
N SER A 127 11.17 -13.61 4.80
CA SER A 127 11.58 -12.26 5.14
C SER A 127 11.43 -11.33 3.95
N GLY A 128 10.95 -10.12 4.23
CA GLY A 128 10.75 -9.12 3.20
C GLY A 128 10.12 -7.87 3.77
N TYR A 129 9.38 -7.19 2.91
CA TYR A 129 8.76 -5.92 3.21
C TYR A 129 7.32 -5.89 2.73
N LEU A 130 6.50 -5.12 3.42
CA LEU A 130 5.09 -4.94 3.15
C LEU A 130 4.72 -3.46 3.19
N ALA A 131 3.80 -3.08 2.32
CA ALA A 131 3.20 -1.76 2.30
C ALA A 131 1.75 -1.84 2.80
N VAL A 132 1.36 -0.92 3.68
CA VAL A 132 -0.03 -0.69 4.06
C VAL A 132 -0.58 0.34 3.08
N THR A 133 -1.60 -0.07 2.32
CA THR A 133 -2.14 0.72 1.21
C THR A 133 -3.53 1.27 1.51
N ARG A 134 -4.21 0.72 2.51
CA ARG A 134 -5.56 1.13 2.90
C ARG A 134 -5.75 0.91 4.38
N GLY A 135 -6.47 1.82 5.02
CA GLY A 135 -7.10 1.55 6.30
C GLY A 135 -8.49 2.13 6.38
N THR A 136 -9.19 1.84 7.48
CA THR A 136 -10.57 2.29 7.73
C THR A 136 -10.72 2.80 9.16
N GLY A 137 -11.81 3.52 9.45
CA GLY A 137 -12.07 4.07 10.78
C GLY A 137 -10.95 4.98 11.27
N SER A 138 -10.43 4.73 12.48
CA SER A 138 -9.28 5.43 13.08
C SER A 138 -8.00 5.31 12.25
N TYR A 139 -7.96 4.37 11.32
CA TYR A 139 -6.83 4.11 10.42
C TYR A 139 -7.13 4.52 8.97
N SER A 140 -8.16 5.33 8.71
CA SER A 140 -8.56 5.73 7.35
C SER A 140 -7.47 6.39 6.50
N ARG A 141 -6.46 7.00 7.14
CA ARG A 141 -5.29 7.60 6.48
C ARG A 141 -4.00 6.78 6.66
N ALA A 142 -4.14 5.54 7.12
CA ALA A 142 -3.02 4.70 7.43
C ALA A 142 -2.21 4.35 6.17
N HIS A 143 -0.91 4.61 6.20
CA HIS A 143 -0.02 4.30 5.09
C HIS A 143 1.38 3.94 5.59
N ALA A 144 1.98 2.92 4.96
CA ALA A 144 3.37 2.54 5.17
C ALA A 144 3.92 1.92 3.87
N SER A 145 5.18 2.18 3.54
CA SER A 145 5.81 1.68 2.31
C SER A 145 6.81 0.54 2.54
N SER A 146 7.30 0.37 3.76
CA SER A 146 8.45 -0.50 4.04
C SER A 146 8.41 -1.10 5.44
N LEU A 147 7.27 -1.68 5.83
CA LEU A 147 7.20 -2.46 7.05
C LEU A 147 7.99 -3.74 6.86
N LYS A 148 8.94 -4.01 7.75
CA LYS A 148 9.66 -5.27 7.78
C LYS A 148 8.69 -6.37 8.17
N PHE A 149 8.59 -7.39 7.32
CA PHE A 149 7.73 -8.54 7.48
C PHE A 149 8.57 -9.80 7.47
N THR A 150 8.55 -10.55 8.57
CA THR A 150 9.32 -11.78 8.74
C THR A 150 8.48 -12.85 9.43
N GLY A 151 8.82 -14.11 9.23
CA GLY A 151 8.11 -15.17 9.94
C GLY A 151 8.64 -16.57 9.65
N SER A 152 8.04 -17.53 10.34
CA SER A 152 8.32 -18.94 10.23
C SER A 152 7.04 -19.76 10.19
N ILE A 153 7.07 -20.82 9.39
CA ILE A 153 6.00 -21.80 9.22
C ILE A 153 6.56 -23.14 9.68
N GLN A 154 5.95 -23.75 10.68
CA GLN A 154 6.25 -25.11 11.08
C GLN A 154 5.46 -26.07 10.19
N ARG A 155 6.14 -26.72 9.25
CA ARG A 155 5.51 -27.49 8.16
C ARG A 155 4.80 -28.78 8.58
N ARG A 156 4.97 -29.20 9.84
CA ARG A 156 4.33 -30.41 10.37
C ARG A 156 2.92 -30.16 10.91
N ASN A 157 2.66 -28.96 11.42
CA ASN A 157 1.38 -28.59 12.04
C ASN A 157 0.83 -27.26 11.50
N ASP A 158 1.46 -26.71 10.46
CA ASP A 158 1.12 -25.45 9.80
C ASP A 158 0.97 -24.26 10.76
N SER A 159 1.66 -24.31 11.90
CA SER A 159 1.73 -23.19 12.83
C SER A 159 2.62 -22.09 12.24
N VAL A 160 2.13 -20.87 12.22
CA VAL A 160 2.85 -19.73 11.65
C VAL A 160 3.06 -18.65 12.70
N THR A 161 4.29 -18.15 12.77
CA THR A 161 4.61 -16.96 13.55
C THR A 161 5.09 -15.87 12.62
N VAL A 162 4.49 -14.70 12.73
CA VAL A 162 4.81 -13.50 11.93
C VAL A 162 5.28 -12.40 12.86
N GLN A 163 6.22 -11.60 12.38
CA GLN A 163 6.62 -10.34 12.97
C GLN A 163 6.50 -9.24 11.94
N LEU A 164 5.87 -8.13 12.33
CA LEU A 164 5.71 -6.94 11.52
C LEU A 164 6.28 -5.74 12.29
N SER A 165 7.16 -4.97 11.66
CA SER A 165 7.72 -3.79 12.33
C SER A 165 8.05 -2.66 11.37
N GLY A 166 7.94 -1.42 11.85
CA GLY A 166 8.29 -0.23 11.08
C GLY A 166 7.31 0.91 11.28
N PRO A 167 7.56 2.07 10.64
CA PRO A 167 6.71 3.23 10.77
C PRO A 167 5.41 3.07 9.98
N LEU A 168 4.30 3.43 10.63
CA LEU A 168 2.97 3.57 10.05
C LEU A 168 2.54 5.03 10.23
N SER A 169 2.24 5.72 9.14
CA SER A 169 1.61 7.05 9.21
C SER A 169 0.10 6.87 9.36
N VAL A 170 -0.55 7.62 10.24
CA VAL A 170 -2.02 7.61 10.50
C VAL A 170 -2.59 9.02 10.64
#